data_AF-A0A3D3SYD8-F1
#
_entry.id   AF-A0A3D3SYD8-F1
#
_cell.length_a   1.000
_cell.length_b   1.000
_cell.length_c   1.000
_cell.angle_alpha   90.00
_cell.angle_beta   90.00
_cell.angle_gamma   90.00
#
_symmetry.space_group_name_H-M   'P 1'
#
loop_
_entity.id
_entity.type
_entity.pdbx_description
1 polymer ?
#
loop_
_entity_poly.entity_id
_entity_poly.type
_entity_poly.pdbx_seq_one_letter_code
_entity_poly.pdbx_strand_id
1 'polypeptide(L)'
;MTIEALQLWLSSQNDKDLQGLAEAFNSAAGFAIFGRAVAATTRLNQGDRLELLSPLVADPKLARRQRVQTRRSERASKGQFDRWTRNR
;
A
#
# COMPACT_ATOMS: atom_id res chain seq x y z
N MET A 1 -4.74 14.06 -19.03
CA MET A 1 -4.45 12.67 -19.46
C MET A 1 -4.97 11.73 -18.38
N THR A 2 -5.47 10.53 -18.69
CA THR A 2 -5.90 9.57 -17.65
C THR A 2 -4.73 8.70 -17.19
N ILE A 3 -4.86 8.03 -16.04
CA ILE A 3 -3.83 7.09 -15.55
C ILE A 3 -3.66 5.93 -16.52
N GLU A 4 -4.75 5.38 -17.08
CA GLU A 4 -4.70 4.35 -18.13
C GLU A 4 -3.96 4.83 -19.39
N ALA A 5 -4.21 6.07 -19.83
CA ALA A 5 -3.51 6.63 -20.98
C ALA A 5 -2.00 6.79 -20.69
N LEU A 6 -1.62 7.10 -19.44
CA LEU A 6 -0.22 7.13 -19.00
C LEU A 6 0.42 5.75 -19.03
N GLN A 7 -0.27 4.73 -18.52
CA GLN A 7 0.20 3.36 -18.55
C GLN A 7 0.44 2.89 -20.00
N LEU A 8 -0.49 3.18 -20.91
CA LEU A 8 -0.34 2.84 -22.33
C LEU A 8 0.86 3.55 -22.97
N TRP A 9 1.00 4.86 -22.71
CA TRP A 9 2.12 5.64 -23.23
C TRP A 9 3.47 5.15 -22.68
N LEU A 10 3.56 4.84 -21.39
CA LEU A 10 4.76 4.26 -20.78
C LEU A 10 5.11 2.90 -21.41
N SER A 11 4.09 2.05 -21.64
CA SER A 11 4.28 0.73 -22.22
C SER A 11 4.69 0.77 -23.70
N SER A 12 4.44 1.88 -24.40
CA SER A 12 4.90 2.07 -25.78
C SER A 12 6.31 2.63 -25.87
N GLN A 13 6.93 3.03 -24.77
CA GLN A 13 8.31 3.51 -24.77
C GLN A 13 9.27 2.34 -24.78
N ASN A 14 10.34 2.45 -25.56
CA ASN A 14 11.40 1.45 -25.65
C ASN A 14 12.69 1.87 -24.90
N ASP A 15 12.58 2.92 -24.09
CA ASP A 15 13.66 3.43 -23.26
C ASP A 15 13.86 2.51 -22.04
N LYS A 16 15.10 2.05 -21.84
CA LYS A 16 15.46 1.18 -20.72
C LYS A 16 15.24 1.86 -19.37
N ASP A 17 15.43 3.17 -19.30
CA ASP A 17 15.25 3.92 -18.05
C ASP A 17 13.77 3.99 -17.65
N LEU A 18 12.85 3.95 -18.63
CA LEU A 18 11.41 3.95 -18.41
C LEU A 18 10.82 2.55 -18.23
N GLN A 19 11.56 1.51 -18.64
CA GLN A 19 11.08 0.14 -18.62
C GLN A 19 10.74 -0.35 -17.21
N GLY A 20 11.58 -0.04 -16.22
CA GLY A 20 11.31 -0.39 -14.82
C GLY A 20 10.08 0.32 -14.25
N LEU A 21 9.82 1.56 -14.69
CA LEU A 21 8.61 2.30 -14.29
C LEU A 21 7.36 1.69 -14.92
N ALA A 22 7.40 1.29 -16.19
CA ALA A 22 6.30 0.63 -16.87
C ALA A 22 5.95 -0.71 -16.20
N GLU A 23 6.96 -1.50 -15.81
CA GLU A 23 6.76 -2.76 -15.07
C GLU A 23 6.13 -2.53 -13.69
N ALA A 24 6.60 -1.52 -12.94
CA ALA A 24 6.00 -1.11 -11.67
C ALA A 24 4.53 -0.67 -11.84
N PHE A 25 4.21 0.03 -12.92
CA PHE A 25 2.86 0.47 -13.24
C PHE A 25 1.92 -0.70 -13.53
N ASN A 26 2.40 -1.69 -14.30
CA ASN A 26 1.65 -2.89 -14.67
C ASN A 26 1.42 -3.84 -13.50
N SER A 27 2.32 -3.84 -12.52
CA SER A 27 2.24 -4.69 -11.31
C SER A 27 1.53 -4.02 -10.13
N ALA A 28 1.16 -2.74 -10.25
CA ALA A 28 0.45 -2.01 -9.20
C ALA A 28 -0.92 -2.65 -8.92
N ALA A 29 -1.23 -2.86 -7.64
CA ALA A 29 -2.54 -3.36 -7.22
C ALA A 29 -3.62 -2.26 -7.20
N GLY A 30 -3.21 -0.99 -7.30
CA GLY A 30 -4.09 0.16 -7.36
C GLY A 30 -3.31 1.47 -7.42
N PHE A 31 -4.04 2.57 -7.54
CA PHE A 31 -3.48 3.92 -7.69
C PHE A 31 -4.02 4.86 -6.62
N ALA A 32 -3.19 5.81 -6.21
CA ALA A 32 -3.61 6.91 -5.35
C ALA A 32 -3.04 8.26 -5.81
N ILE A 33 -3.77 9.33 -5.56
CA ILE A 33 -3.29 10.70 -5.71
C ILE A 33 -3.30 11.34 -4.32
N PHE A 34 -2.12 11.77 -3.85
CA PHE A 34 -1.95 12.33 -2.49
C PHE A 34 -2.57 11.46 -1.39
N GLY A 35 -2.27 10.16 -1.40
CA GLY A 35 -2.78 9.18 -0.44
C GLY A 35 -4.27 8.82 -0.57
N ARG A 36 -4.98 9.34 -1.58
CA ARG A 36 -6.39 9.01 -1.84
C ARG A 36 -6.49 8.03 -2.99
N ALA A 37 -7.10 6.87 -2.76
CA ALA A 37 -7.32 5.86 -3.79
C ALA A 37 -8.18 6.40 -4.93
N VAL A 38 -7.77 6.12 -6.17
CA VAL A 38 -8.43 6.58 -7.39
C VAL A 38 -8.54 5.46 -8.42
N ALA A 39 -9.53 5.55 -9.30
CA ALA A 39 -9.67 4.64 -10.44
C ALA A 39 -8.63 4.97 -11.53
N ALA A 40 -8.26 4.00 -12.35
CA ALA A 40 -7.30 4.20 -13.45
C ALA A 40 -7.87 5.13 -14.57
N THR A 41 -9.19 5.29 -14.63
CA THR A 41 -9.87 6.26 -15.51
C THR A 41 -9.77 7.72 -15.02
N THR A 42 -9.24 7.94 -13.81
CA THR A 42 -9.10 9.29 -13.23
C THR A 42 -8.14 10.13 -14.06
N ARG A 43 -8.51 11.40 -14.30
CA ARG A 43 -7.64 12.36 -14.98
C ARG A 43 -6.53 12.84 -14.05
N LEU A 44 -5.31 12.78 -14.54
CA LEU A 44 -4.12 13.40 -13.96
C LEU A 44 -4.04 14.86 -14.39
N ASN A 45 -3.76 15.72 -13.41
CA ASN A 45 -3.45 17.13 -13.57
C ASN A 45 -1.98 17.39 -13.26
N GLN A 46 -1.48 18.52 -13.75
CA GLN A 46 -0.11 18.93 -13.45
C GLN A 46 0.06 19.17 -11.94
N GLY A 47 1.12 18.60 -11.38
CA GLY A 47 1.41 18.66 -9.94
C GLY A 47 0.83 17.52 -9.12
N ASP A 48 0.01 16.65 -9.71
CA ASP A 48 -0.47 15.45 -9.02
C ASP A 48 0.70 14.51 -8.70
N ARG A 49 0.79 14.09 -7.43
CA ARG A 49 1.65 12.98 -7.02
C ARG A 49 0.85 11.69 -7.14
N LEU A 50 1.14 10.93 -8.19
CA LEU A 50 0.61 9.58 -8.39
C LEU A 50 1.43 8.56 -7.60
N GLU A 51 0.74 7.69 -6.89
CA GLU A 51 1.31 6.62 -6.06
C GLU A 51 0.88 5.27 -6.62
N LEU A 52 1.83 4.34 -6.76
CA LEU A 52 1.60 2.95 -7.15
C LEU A 52 1.47 2.09 -5.89
N LEU A 53 0.30 1.50 -5.67
CA LEU A 53 0.00 0.78 -4.44
C LEU A 53 0.37 -0.71 -4.58
N SER A 54 0.99 -1.25 -3.52
CA SER A 54 1.23 -2.69 -3.40
C SER A 54 -0.03 -3.42 -2.91
N PRO A 55 -0.21 -4.71 -3.26
CA PRO A 55 -1.31 -5.51 -2.72
C PRO A 55 -1.18 -5.70 -1.21
N LEU A 56 -2.31 -5.93 -0.54
CA LEU A 56 -2.32 -6.31 0.87
C LEU A 56 -1.73 -7.72 1.03
N VAL A 57 -0.64 -7.83 1.80
CA VAL A 57 0.03 -9.12 2.08
C VAL A 57 -0.76 -9.99 3.08
N ALA A 58 -1.59 -9.37 3.92
CA ALA A 58 -2.45 -10.05 4.89
C ALA A 58 -3.69 -9.21 5.20
N ASP A 59 -4.73 -9.85 5.74
CA ASP A 59 -5.89 -9.13 6.26
C ASP A 59 -5.45 -8.15 7.38
N PRO A 60 -5.77 -6.85 7.28
CA PRO A 60 -5.31 -5.85 8.24
C PRO A 60 -5.76 -6.12 9.67
N LYS A 61 -6.96 -6.69 9.87
CA LYS A 61 -7.48 -6.98 11.21
C LYS A 61 -6.75 -8.18 11.81
N LEU A 62 -6.51 -9.23 11.05
CA LEU A 62 -5.72 -10.39 11.48
C LEU A 62 -4.28 -9.98 11.81
N ALA A 63 -3.60 -9.25 10.92
CA ALA A 63 -2.24 -8.77 11.15
C ALA A 63 -2.17 -7.86 12.40
N ARG A 64 -3.18 -7.02 12.63
CA ARG A 64 -3.29 -6.22 13.86
C ARG A 64 -3.46 -7.10 15.10
N ARG A 65 -4.36 -8.10 15.05
CA ARG A 65 -4.62 -9.02 16.18
C ARG A 65 -3.36 -9.77 16.58
N GLN A 66 -2.63 -10.32 15.60
CA GLN A 66 -1.35 -10.99 15.82
C GLN A 66 -0.34 -10.05 16.51
N ARG A 67 -0.12 -8.84 15.97
CA ARG A 67 0.78 -7.84 16.60
C ARG A 67 0.41 -7.50 18.04
N VAL A 68 -0.89 -7.33 18.33
CA VAL A 68 -1.36 -7.03 19.69
C VAL A 68 -1.15 -8.22 20.62
N GLN A 69 -1.42 -9.44 20.17
CA GLN A 69 -1.19 -10.66 20.96
C GLN A 69 0.29 -10.84 21.29
N THR A 70 1.18 -10.70 20.31
CA THR A 70 2.64 -10.76 20.52
C THR A 70 3.11 -9.73 21.55
N ARG A 71 2.68 -8.47 21.42
CA ARG A 71 3.04 -7.44 22.41
C ARG A 71 2.49 -7.73 23.81
N ARG A 72 1.33 -8.37 23.91
CA ARG A 72 0.74 -8.75 25.20
C ARG A 72 1.50 -9.91 25.84
N SER A 73 1.86 -10.94 25.08
CA SER A 73 2.63 -12.07 25.60
C SER A 73 4.03 -11.62 26.05
N GLU A 74 4.70 -10.74 25.28
CA GLU A 74 5.99 -10.15 25.66
C GLU A 74 5.94 -9.30 26.94
N ARG A 75 4.82 -8.62 27.19
CA ARG A 75 4.63 -7.83 28.42
C ARG A 75 4.31 -8.74 29.61
N ALA A 76 3.48 -9.75 29.41
CA ALA A 76 3.16 -10.74 30.43
C ALA A 76 4.41 -11.52 30.88
N SER A 77 5.28 -11.92 29.95
CA SER A 77 6.55 -12.59 30.30
C SER A 77 7.50 -11.71 31.11
N LYS A 78 7.37 -10.39 31.00
CA LYS A 78 8.10 -9.38 31.81
C LYS A 78 7.38 -8.99 33.10
N GLY A 79 6.28 -9.67 33.47
CA GLY A 79 5.46 -9.35 34.64
C GLY A 79 4.71 -8.01 34.55
N GLN A 80 4.72 -7.36 33.38
CA GLN A 80 4.03 -6.10 33.15
C GLN A 80 2.62 -6.35 32.65
N PHE A 81 1.67 -6.42 33.57
CA PHE A 81 0.24 -6.51 33.25
C PHE A 81 -0.41 -5.14 33.37
N ASP A 82 -1.18 -4.73 32.35
CA ASP A 82 -2.02 -3.55 32.44
C ASP A 82 -3.34 -3.91 33.16
N ARG A 83 -4.09 -2.89 33.62
CA ARG A 83 -5.38 -3.10 34.33
C ARG A 83 -6.38 -3.93 33.51
N TRP A 84 -6.27 -3.93 32.19
CA TRP A 84 -7.18 -4.61 31.25
C TRP A 84 -6.71 -6.03 30.86
N THR A 85 -5.46 -6.39 31.15
CA THR A 85 -4.90 -7.73 30.91
C THR A 85 -4.80 -8.59 32.17
N ARG A 86 -4.95 -8.02 33.39
CA ARG A 86 -4.93 -8.78 34.65
C ARG A 86 -6.15 -9.67 34.91
N ASN A 87 -7.32 -9.31 34.37
CA ASN A 87 -8.60 -9.98 34.66
C ASN A 87 -9.16 -10.76 33.45
N ARG A 88 -8.31 -11.25 32.56
CA ARG A 88 -8.75 -12.00 31.37
C ARG A 88 -8.20 -13.41 31.37
#